data_AF-A0A7I7XQJ2-F1
#
_entry.id   AF-A0A7I7XQJ2-F1
#
_cell.length_a   1.000
_cell.length_b   1.000
_cell.length_c   1.000
_cell.angle_alpha   90.00
_cell.angle_beta   90.00
_cell.angle_gamma   90.00
#
_symmetry.space_group_name_H-M   'P 1'
#
loop_
_entity.id
_entity.type
_entity.pdbx_description
1 polymer ?
#
loop_
_entity_poly.entity_id
_entity_poly.type
_entity_poly.pdbx_seq_one_letter_code
_entity_poly.pdbx_strand_id
1 'polypeptide(L)'
;MGHDWLLVETLGSEPAVVARGRELAELVPIRSVLRRSPYLAAIQTAITETVASGTSLASINPKGSRVICTEPVRMTDGAVHGVHVWVGPKDTEPPERAMPGPLIWNLTTGLATDTAQSLLNSGLDPDTDTSRSRAFVDDLPDRNLSPMEARALARAGEAAPGTTYCNVWNVADQEGKPISVGFVVRVNLERVEGGAQHRIARAMNWRASTP
;
A
#
# COMPACT_ATOMS: atom_id res chain seq x y z
N MET A 1 1.49 25.98 2.76
CA MET A 1 0.91 24.69 3.16
C MET A 1 1.51 23.64 2.27
N GLY A 2 2.40 22.79 2.82
CA GLY A 2 2.95 21.65 2.07
C GLY A 2 1.85 20.65 1.75
N HIS A 3 1.96 19.94 0.64
CA HIS A 3 1.02 18.89 0.30
C HIS A 3 1.20 17.70 1.27
N ASP A 4 0.12 16.98 1.57
CA ASP A 4 0.21 15.71 2.30
C ASP A 4 1.05 14.69 1.52
N TRP A 5 1.54 13.67 2.23
CA TRP A 5 2.12 12.50 1.57
C TRP A 5 1.10 11.84 0.65
N LEU A 6 1.52 11.48 -0.56
CA LEU A 6 0.75 10.62 -1.46
C LEU A 6 1.27 9.19 -1.30
N LEU A 7 0.41 8.25 -0.95
CA LEU A 7 0.72 6.82 -1.05
C LEU A 7 0.40 6.37 -2.47
N VAL A 8 1.40 5.82 -3.16
CA VAL A 8 1.31 5.42 -4.57
C VAL A 8 1.56 3.92 -4.69
N GLU A 9 0.61 3.18 -5.25
CA GLU A 9 0.77 1.78 -5.64
C GLU A 9 1.55 1.68 -6.96
N THR A 10 2.49 0.73 -7.03
CA THR A 10 3.47 0.65 -8.13
C THR A 10 3.54 -0.72 -8.80
N LEU A 11 2.59 -1.62 -8.54
CA LEU A 11 2.56 -2.97 -9.13
C LEU A 11 1.76 -3.00 -10.45
N GLY A 12 1.03 -1.92 -10.77
CA GLY A 12 0.36 -1.71 -12.05
C GLY A 12 1.30 -1.24 -13.17
N SER A 13 0.74 -1.02 -14.36
CA SER A 13 1.48 -0.48 -15.51
C SER A 13 1.85 1.00 -15.37
N GLU A 14 1.13 1.74 -14.52
CA GLU A 14 1.46 3.10 -14.14
C GLU A 14 1.27 3.30 -12.62
N PRO A 15 2.09 4.14 -11.97
CA PRO A 15 1.91 4.44 -10.55
C PRO A 15 0.56 5.13 -10.28
N ALA A 16 -0.20 4.62 -9.32
CA ALA A 16 -1.54 5.07 -8.99
C ALA A 16 -1.65 5.46 -7.51
N VAL A 17 -2.21 6.64 -7.23
CA VAL A 17 -2.39 7.15 -5.87
C VAL A 17 -3.50 6.37 -5.19
N VAL A 18 -3.19 5.81 -4.02
CA VAL A 18 -4.11 5.03 -3.18
C VAL A 18 -4.50 5.75 -1.88
N ALA A 19 -3.70 6.74 -1.46
CA ALA A 19 -4.05 7.61 -0.35
C ALA A 19 -3.42 9.00 -0.48
N ARG A 20 -4.09 9.99 0.12
CA ARG A 20 -3.54 11.32 0.40
C ARG A 20 -3.56 11.57 1.90
N GLY A 21 -2.39 11.63 2.51
CA GLY A 21 -2.25 11.57 3.97
C GLY A 21 -2.80 10.23 4.46
N ARG A 22 -4.00 10.27 5.06
CA ARG A 22 -4.73 9.10 5.53
C ARG A 22 -6.06 8.87 4.79
N GLU A 23 -6.45 9.78 3.89
CA GLU A 23 -7.69 9.67 3.12
C GLU A 23 -7.50 8.73 1.91
N LEU A 24 -8.50 7.91 1.63
CA LEU A 24 -8.51 6.99 0.48
C LEU A 24 -8.51 7.77 -0.85
N ALA A 25 -7.72 7.29 -1.81
CA ALA A 25 -7.85 7.62 -3.21
C ALA A 25 -7.96 6.31 -4.00
N GLU A 26 -8.99 6.11 -4.81
CA GLU A 26 -9.22 4.81 -5.45
C GLU A 26 -8.35 4.65 -6.72
N LEU A 27 -7.08 4.27 -6.54
CA LEU A 27 -6.13 3.94 -7.63
C LEU A 27 -6.08 5.02 -8.72
N VAL A 28 -6.02 6.29 -8.34
CA VAL A 28 -6.05 7.42 -9.28
C VAL A 28 -4.67 7.58 -9.91
N PRO A 29 -4.51 7.50 -11.25
CA PRO A 29 -3.19 7.64 -11.88
C PRO A 29 -2.46 8.90 -11.44
N ILE A 30 -1.17 8.79 -11.10
CA ILE A 30 -0.41 9.94 -10.57
C ILE A 30 -0.37 11.11 -11.56
N ARG A 31 -0.40 10.82 -12.87
CA ARG A 31 -0.48 11.81 -13.96
C ARG A 31 -1.75 12.64 -13.89
N SER A 32 -2.86 12.05 -13.46
CA SER A 32 -4.15 12.72 -13.27
C SER A 32 -4.12 13.61 -12.03
N VAL A 33 -3.61 13.08 -10.90
CA VAL A 33 -3.49 13.83 -9.64
C VAL A 33 -2.58 15.05 -9.79
N LEU A 34 -1.46 14.89 -10.50
CA LEU A 34 -0.43 15.91 -10.66
C LEU A 34 -0.47 16.59 -12.05
N ARG A 35 -1.61 16.55 -12.75
CA ARG A 35 -1.76 17.07 -14.13
C ARG A 35 -1.27 18.51 -14.31
N ARG A 36 -1.44 19.35 -13.28
CA ARG A 36 -1.04 20.77 -13.28
C ARG A 36 0.30 21.03 -12.58
N SER A 37 0.97 19.99 -12.08
CA SER A 37 2.23 20.12 -11.38
C SER A 37 3.37 20.30 -12.38
N PRO A 38 4.18 21.37 -12.28
CA PRO A 38 5.39 21.51 -13.09
C PRO A 38 6.47 20.48 -12.73
N TYR A 39 6.27 19.69 -11.66
CA TYR A 39 7.22 18.70 -11.17
C TYR A 39 6.83 17.26 -11.50
N LEU A 40 5.76 17.03 -12.27
CA LEU A 40 5.25 15.68 -12.58
C LEU A 40 6.35 14.75 -13.10
N ALA A 41 7.14 15.19 -14.08
CA ALA A 41 8.21 14.36 -14.65
C ALA A 41 9.27 13.97 -13.60
N ALA A 42 9.73 14.93 -12.79
CA ALA A 42 10.72 14.67 -11.74
C ALA A 42 10.17 13.73 -10.65
N ILE A 43 8.89 13.85 -10.31
CA ILE A 43 8.22 12.96 -9.35
C ILE A 43 8.14 11.54 -9.91
N GLN A 44 7.79 11.37 -11.19
CA GLN A 44 7.75 10.05 -11.82
C GLN A 44 9.14 9.40 -11.90
N THR A 45 10.19 10.18 -12.17
CA THR A 45 11.58 9.71 -12.11
C THR A 45 11.92 9.26 -10.70
N ALA A 46 11.65 10.06 -9.67
CA ALA A 46 11.94 9.70 -8.28
C ALA A 46 11.22 8.41 -7.86
N ILE A 47 9.93 8.24 -8.20
CA ILE A 47 9.20 7.00 -7.94
C ILE A 47 9.87 5.80 -8.62
N THR A 48 10.23 5.95 -9.90
CA THR A 48 10.86 4.86 -10.67
C THR A 48 12.20 4.47 -10.06
N GLU A 49 13.02 5.45 -9.68
CA GLU A 49 14.30 5.21 -9.02
C GLU A 49 14.14 4.54 -7.65
N THR A 50 13.17 4.99 -6.84
CA THR A 50 12.86 4.37 -5.54
C THR A 50 12.36 2.94 -5.68
N VAL A 51 11.53 2.63 -6.67
CA VAL A 51 11.08 1.26 -6.95
C VAL A 51 12.26 0.39 -7.36
N ALA A 52 13.15 0.90 -8.21
CA ALA A 52 14.31 0.16 -8.70
C ALA A 52 15.38 -0.06 -7.63
N SER A 53 15.66 0.93 -6.79
CA SER A 53 16.68 0.83 -5.74
C SER A 53 16.15 0.20 -4.45
N GLY A 54 14.85 0.30 -4.19
CA GLY A 54 14.25 -0.06 -2.90
C GLY A 54 14.73 0.84 -1.75
N THR A 55 15.23 2.04 -2.04
CA THR A 55 15.76 2.99 -1.05
C THR A 55 15.07 4.34 -1.11
N SER A 56 14.98 5.01 0.04
CA SER A 56 14.44 6.37 0.13
C SER A 56 15.30 7.35 -0.66
N LEU A 57 14.66 8.32 -1.34
CA LEU A 57 15.35 9.39 -2.06
C LEU A 57 14.82 10.75 -1.62
N ALA A 58 15.73 11.72 -1.53
CA ALA A 58 15.42 13.13 -1.37
C ALA A 58 16.16 13.91 -2.47
N SER A 59 15.43 14.50 -3.41
CA SER A 59 16.02 15.30 -4.50
C SER A 59 15.56 16.75 -4.44
N ILE A 60 16.50 17.67 -4.65
CA ILE A 60 16.21 19.11 -4.75
C ILE A 60 16.02 19.43 -6.23
N ASN A 61 14.96 20.17 -6.56
CA ASN A 61 14.75 20.60 -7.94
C ASN A 61 15.89 21.53 -8.42
N PRO A 62 16.15 21.64 -9.74
CA PRO A 62 17.24 22.48 -10.26
C PRO A 62 17.13 23.97 -9.87
N LYS A 63 15.91 24.45 -9.59
CA LYS A 63 15.65 25.82 -9.13
C LYS A 63 15.86 26.01 -7.62
N GLY A 64 16.29 24.99 -6.89
CA GLY A 64 16.61 25.01 -5.46
C GLY A 64 15.44 25.26 -4.51
N SER A 65 14.20 25.30 -5.01
CA SER A 65 13.03 25.81 -4.27
C SER A 65 12.09 24.73 -3.75
N ARG A 66 12.23 23.49 -4.22
CA ARG A 66 11.42 22.35 -3.77
C ARG A 66 12.29 21.12 -3.55
N VAL A 67 11.84 20.29 -2.62
CA VAL A 67 12.35 18.94 -2.37
C VAL A 67 11.27 17.94 -2.74
N ILE A 68 11.67 16.84 -3.37
CA ILE A 68 10.87 15.65 -3.60
C ILE A 68 11.43 14.56 -2.69
N CYS A 69 10.62 14.08 -1.75
CA CYS A 69 10.96 12.96 -0.88
C CYS A 69 10.17 11.72 -1.31
N THR A 70 10.82 10.57 -1.28
CA THR A 70 10.24 9.27 -1.62
C THR A 70 10.65 8.23 -0.61
N GLU A 71 9.69 7.43 -0.16
CA GLU A 71 9.89 6.36 0.82
C GLU A 71 9.29 5.05 0.29
N PRO A 72 10.08 3.99 0.06
CA PRO A 72 9.56 2.74 -0.47
C PRO A 72 8.72 1.99 0.56
N VAL A 73 7.62 1.39 0.11
CA VAL A 73 6.84 0.39 0.87
C VAL A 73 7.29 -0.98 0.40
N ARG A 74 8.28 -1.54 1.09
CA ARG A 74 8.96 -2.77 0.69
C ARG A 74 8.42 -3.96 1.46
N MET A 75 8.05 -5.00 0.72
CA MET A 75 7.64 -6.29 1.26
C MET A 75 8.87 -7.13 1.67
N THR A 76 8.67 -8.15 2.50
CA THR A 76 9.75 -8.99 3.03
C THR A 76 10.49 -9.81 1.97
N ASP A 77 9.85 -10.09 0.84
CA ASP A 77 10.46 -10.71 -0.34
C ASP A 77 11.31 -9.73 -1.19
N GLY A 78 11.36 -8.48 -0.76
CA GLY A 78 12.15 -7.42 -1.37
C GLY A 78 11.42 -6.58 -2.41
N ALA A 79 10.22 -6.98 -2.85
CA ALA A 79 9.44 -6.23 -3.82
C ALA A 79 8.91 -4.90 -3.23
N VAL A 80 8.87 -3.85 -4.05
CA VAL A 80 8.27 -2.56 -3.67
C VAL A 80 6.82 -2.55 -4.12
N HIS A 81 5.89 -2.61 -3.17
CA HIS A 81 4.45 -2.57 -3.44
C HIS A 81 3.96 -1.15 -3.76
N GLY A 82 4.65 -0.16 -3.21
CA GLY A 82 4.32 1.24 -3.42
C GLY A 82 5.40 2.18 -2.94
N VAL A 83 5.17 3.47 -3.14
CA VAL A 83 6.06 4.56 -2.74
C VAL A 83 5.22 5.66 -2.12
N HIS A 84 5.65 6.12 -0.94
CA HIS A 84 5.19 7.38 -0.38
C HIS A 84 5.93 8.54 -1.03
N VAL A 85 5.21 9.56 -1.49
CA VAL A 85 5.77 10.73 -2.17
C VAL A 85 5.35 12.00 -1.47
N TRP A 86 6.30 12.87 -1.20
CA TRP A 86 6.04 14.22 -0.71
C TRP A 86 6.79 15.26 -1.53
N VAL A 87 6.14 16.40 -1.77
CA VAL A 87 6.75 17.53 -2.46
C VAL A 87 6.42 18.82 -1.72
N GLY A 88 7.46 19.55 -1.34
CA GLY A 88 7.29 20.81 -0.64
C GLY A 88 8.49 21.75 -0.77
N PRO A 89 8.42 22.93 -0.15
CA PRO A 89 9.57 23.83 -0.06
C PRO A 89 10.78 23.13 0.59
N LYS A 90 11.99 23.51 0.18
CA LYS A 90 13.24 22.92 0.71
C LYS A 90 13.37 23.07 2.23
N ASP A 91 12.95 24.21 2.75
CA ASP A 91 13.09 24.56 4.18
C ASP A 91 11.82 24.21 4.97
N THR A 92 11.04 23.24 4.49
CA THR A 92 9.81 22.77 5.14
C THR A 92 9.94 21.30 5.43
N GLU A 93 9.71 20.92 6.68
CA GLU A 93 9.64 19.53 7.06
C GLU A 93 8.33 18.89 6.52
N PRO A 94 8.39 17.68 5.95
CA PRO A 94 7.18 16.95 5.58
C PRO A 94 6.26 16.72 6.79
N PRO A 95 4.93 16.67 6.62
CA PRO A 95 4.03 16.29 7.70
C PRO A 95 4.31 14.84 8.13
N GLU A 96 3.76 14.44 9.29
CA GLU A 96 3.84 13.06 9.77
C GLU A 96 3.36 12.09 8.68
N ARG A 97 4.21 11.11 8.37
CA ARG A 97 3.93 10.13 7.33
C ARG A 97 3.13 8.98 7.93
N ALA A 98 1.99 8.65 7.33
CA ALA A 98 1.31 7.38 7.65
C ALA A 98 2.28 6.20 7.41
N MET A 99 2.13 5.10 8.14
CA MET A 99 2.99 3.93 8.00
C MET A 99 2.24 2.84 7.23
N PRO A 100 2.49 2.64 5.92
CA PRO A 100 1.83 1.59 5.18
C PRO A 100 2.42 0.22 5.54
N GLY A 101 1.57 -0.78 5.61
CA GLY A 101 1.95 -2.17 5.84
C GLY A 101 1.77 -2.99 4.57
N PRO A 102 2.85 -3.44 3.91
CA PRO A 102 2.73 -4.38 2.81
C PRO A 102 2.40 -5.78 3.33
N LEU A 103 1.63 -6.54 2.57
CA LEU A 103 1.33 -7.94 2.82
C LEU A 103 1.08 -8.69 1.49
N ILE A 104 1.16 -10.01 1.54
CA ILE A 104 0.95 -10.89 0.40
C ILE A 104 -0.07 -11.97 0.76
N TRP A 105 -0.99 -12.26 -0.16
CA TRP A 105 -1.80 -13.48 -0.16
C TRP A 105 -1.44 -14.35 -1.35
N ASN A 106 -0.93 -15.55 -1.09
CA ASN A 106 -0.74 -16.57 -2.10
C ASN A 106 -2.05 -17.33 -2.29
N LEU A 107 -2.85 -16.88 -3.26
CA LEU A 107 -4.18 -17.40 -3.55
C LEU A 107 -4.15 -18.83 -4.11
N THR A 108 -2.98 -19.28 -4.59
CA THR A 108 -2.78 -20.68 -5.01
C THR A 108 -2.58 -21.61 -3.81
N THR A 109 -1.85 -21.18 -2.77
CA THR A 109 -1.57 -22.01 -1.59
C THR A 109 -2.48 -21.72 -0.39
N GLY A 110 -3.24 -20.62 -0.41
CA GLY A 110 -4.05 -20.16 0.70
C GLY A 110 -3.27 -19.51 1.85
N LEU A 111 -1.98 -19.21 1.64
CA LEU A 111 -1.09 -18.67 2.67
C LEU A 111 -1.00 -17.15 2.59
N ALA A 112 -1.00 -16.49 3.75
CA ALA A 112 -0.70 -15.08 3.90
C ALA A 112 0.72 -14.85 4.42
N THR A 113 1.27 -13.69 4.08
CA THR A 113 2.53 -13.19 4.62
C THR A 113 2.35 -11.72 4.94
N ASP A 114 2.24 -11.41 6.22
CA ASP A 114 2.09 -10.07 6.74
C ASP A 114 3.43 -9.46 7.15
N THR A 115 3.40 -8.14 7.32
CA THR A 115 4.45 -7.40 8.00
C THR A 115 3.95 -6.93 9.37
N ALA A 116 4.88 -6.60 10.27
CA ALA A 116 4.51 -5.98 11.53
C ALA A 116 3.66 -4.71 11.30
N GLN A 117 3.98 -3.94 10.27
CA GLN A 117 3.21 -2.76 9.88
C GLN A 117 1.78 -3.11 9.43
N SER A 118 1.59 -4.18 8.65
CA SER A 118 0.24 -4.57 8.20
C SER A 118 -0.63 -5.03 9.35
N LEU A 119 -0.07 -5.80 10.29
CA LEU A 119 -0.76 -6.25 11.49
C LEU A 119 -1.15 -5.07 12.40
N LEU A 120 -0.20 -4.18 12.70
CA LEU A 120 -0.46 -2.97 13.50
C LEU A 120 -1.53 -2.06 12.89
N ASN A 121 -1.54 -1.93 11.56
CA ASN A 121 -2.56 -1.17 10.84
C ASN A 121 -3.93 -1.82 10.91
N SER A 122 -4.00 -3.15 10.96
CA SER A 122 -5.24 -3.91 11.14
C SER A 122 -5.73 -3.96 12.60
N GLY A 123 -4.95 -3.43 13.54
CA GLY A 123 -5.26 -3.48 14.97
C GLY A 123 -4.89 -4.79 15.65
N LEU A 124 -3.97 -5.54 15.06
CA LEU A 124 -3.40 -6.79 15.55
C LEU A 124 -2.02 -6.55 16.18
N ASP A 125 -1.52 -7.54 16.92
CA ASP A 125 -0.27 -7.48 17.68
C ASP A 125 0.81 -8.28 16.94
N PRO A 126 1.82 -7.61 16.36
CA PRO A 126 2.82 -8.29 15.57
C PRO A 126 3.63 -9.32 16.39
N ASP A 127 3.80 -9.15 17.70
CA ASP A 127 4.63 -10.07 18.50
C ASP A 127 3.94 -11.44 18.72
N THR A 128 2.61 -11.46 18.70
CA THR A 128 1.82 -12.70 18.82
C THR A 128 1.37 -13.23 17.45
N ASP A 129 1.14 -12.35 16.48
CA ASP A 129 0.51 -12.67 15.20
C ASP A 129 1.50 -12.97 14.05
N THR A 130 2.78 -12.54 14.12
CA THR A 130 3.78 -12.82 13.05
C THR A 130 4.34 -14.25 13.05
N SER A 131 4.16 -14.98 14.14
CA SER A 131 4.76 -16.31 14.35
C SER A 131 4.07 -17.46 13.58
N ARG A 132 2.99 -17.17 12.83
CA ARG A 132 2.17 -18.18 12.14
C ARG A 132 2.29 -18.00 10.63
N SER A 133 2.46 -19.10 9.89
CA SER A 133 1.97 -19.14 8.50
C SER A 133 0.46 -18.96 8.56
N ARG A 134 0.00 -17.71 8.48
CA ARG A 134 -1.41 -17.34 8.59
C ARG A 134 -2.14 -17.90 7.38
N ALA A 135 -3.31 -18.48 7.61
CA ALA A 135 -4.21 -18.72 6.50
C ALA A 135 -4.71 -17.35 6.01
N PHE A 136 -4.88 -17.16 4.72
CA PHE A 136 -5.42 -15.90 4.18
C PHE A 136 -6.73 -15.47 4.88
N VAL A 137 -7.55 -16.43 5.31
CA VAL A 137 -8.79 -16.16 6.04
C VAL A 137 -8.57 -15.49 7.40
N ASP A 138 -7.40 -15.64 8.01
CA ASP A 138 -7.07 -15.05 9.30
C ASP A 138 -6.82 -13.53 9.19
N ASP A 139 -6.55 -13.02 7.98
CA ASP A 139 -6.37 -11.58 7.73
C ASP A 139 -7.70 -10.86 7.48
N LEU A 140 -8.79 -11.62 7.44
CA LEU A 140 -10.13 -11.11 7.30
C LEU A 140 -10.65 -10.71 8.69
N PRO A 141 -11.20 -9.49 8.86
CA PRO A 141 -11.79 -9.07 10.12
C PRO A 141 -12.85 -10.07 10.60
N ASP A 142 -12.63 -10.60 11.81
CA ASP A 142 -13.31 -11.80 12.30
C ASP A 142 -14.83 -11.64 12.45
N ARG A 143 -15.38 -10.41 12.51
CA ARG A 143 -16.80 -10.21 12.85
C ARG A 143 -17.57 -9.01 12.29
N ASN A 144 -17.05 -8.25 11.32
CA ASN A 144 -17.84 -7.12 10.78
C ASN A 144 -17.48 -6.68 9.36
N LEU A 145 -16.92 -7.58 8.55
CA LEU A 145 -16.96 -7.35 7.10
C LEU A 145 -18.42 -7.32 6.68
N SER A 146 -18.82 -6.33 5.87
CA SER A 146 -20.09 -6.48 5.17
C SER A 146 -20.04 -7.81 4.40
N PRO A 147 -21.16 -8.54 4.26
CA PRO A 147 -21.21 -9.77 3.49
C PRO A 147 -20.65 -9.61 2.06
N MET A 148 -20.55 -8.38 1.55
CA MET A 148 -19.96 -8.05 0.26
C MET A 148 -18.42 -8.00 0.29
N GLU A 149 -17.81 -7.49 1.36
CA GLU A 149 -16.35 -7.37 1.51
C GLU A 149 -15.70 -8.71 1.86
N ALA A 150 -16.31 -9.48 2.77
CA ALA A 150 -15.92 -10.86 3.05
C ALA A 150 -16.09 -11.76 1.82
N ARG A 151 -17.11 -11.52 0.99
CA ARG A 151 -17.29 -12.24 -0.28
C ARG A 151 -16.34 -11.75 -1.37
N ALA A 152 -16.00 -10.47 -1.44
CA ALA A 152 -15.02 -9.96 -2.40
C ALA A 152 -13.63 -10.56 -2.14
N LEU A 153 -13.31 -10.78 -0.86
CA LEU A 153 -12.08 -11.43 -0.42
C LEU A 153 -12.11 -12.95 -0.45
N ALA A 154 -13.22 -13.58 -0.06
CA ALA A 154 -13.39 -15.01 -0.28
C ALA A 154 -13.40 -15.36 -1.79
N ARG A 155 -13.88 -14.44 -2.66
CA ARG A 155 -13.73 -14.53 -4.12
C ARG A 155 -12.32 -14.20 -4.61
N ALA A 156 -11.43 -13.64 -3.78
CA ALA A 156 -10.04 -13.40 -4.16
C ALA A 156 -9.30 -14.70 -4.52
N GLY A 157 -9.68 -15.85 -3.93
CA GLY A 157 -9.17 -17.16 -4.37
C GLY A 157 -9.43 -17.48 -5.85
N GLU A 158 -10.51 -16.92 -6.40
CA GLU A 158 -10.94 -16.99 -7.80
C GLU A 158 -10.62 -15.74 -8.61
N ALA A 159 -10.05 -14.69 -7.99
CA ALA A 159 -9.80 -13.43 -8.68
C ALA A 159 -8.81 -13.63 -9.83
N ALA A 160 -9.19 -13.11 -10.99
CA ALA A 160 -8.34 -13.15 -12.17
C ALA A 160 -7.13 -12.21 -11.98
N PRO A 161 -5.97 -12.55 -12.59
CA PRO A 161 -4.85 -11.62 -12.68
C PRO A 161 -5.30 -10.27 -13.27
N GLY A 162 -4.78 -9.18 -12.72
CA GLY A 162 -5.19 -7.81 -13.05
C GLY A 162 -6.32 -7.27 -12.18
N THR A 163 -7.00 -8.10 -11.39
CA THR A 163 -8.03 -7.65 -10.44
C THR A 163 -7.41 -6.74 -9.38
N THR A 164 -8.05 -5.60 -9.12
CA THR A 164 -7.66 -4.66 -8.07
C THR A 164 -8.82 -4.35 -7.13
N TYR A 165 -8.51 -4.17 -5.86
CA TYR A 165 -9.44 -3.66 -4.85
C TYR A 165 -8.78 -2.51 -4.12
N CYS A 166 -9.51 -1.42 -3.88
CA CYS A 166 -9.03 -0.31 -3.06
C CYS A 166 -10.23 0.26 -2.30
N ASN A 167 -10.19 0.19 -0.98
CA ASN A 167 -11.32 0.61 -0.13
C ASN A 167 -10.85 0.88 1.31
N VAL A 168 -11.77 1.28 2.18
CA VAL A 168 -11.57 1.38 3.63
C VAL A 168 -12.47 0.37 4.34
N TRP A 169 -11.93 -0.33 5.32
CA TRP A 169 -12.73 -1.10 6.28
C TRP A 169 -12.82 -0.39 7.62
N ASN A 170 -13.97 -0.54 8.26
CA ASN A 170 -14.18 -0.16 9.64
C ASN A 170 -14.21 -1.45 10.48
N VAL A 171 -13.17 -1.63 11.30
CA VAL A 171 -12.97 -2.83 12.11
C VAL A 171 -12.72 -2.43 13.56
N ALA A 172 -12.61 -3.41 14.46
CA ALA A 172 -12.17 -3.16 15.83
C ALA A 172 -10.74 -3.68 15.99
N ASP A 173 -9.91 -2.98 16.75
CA ASP A 173 -8.61 -3.50 17.17
C ASP A 173 -8.75 -4.58 18.27
N GLN A 174 -7.63 -5.13 18.73
CA GLN A 174 -7.59 -6.15 19.79
C GLN A 174 -8.23 -5.71 21.13
N GLU A 175 -8.33 -4.40 21.40
CA GLU A 175 -8.99 -3.86 22.59
C GLU A 175 -10.49 -3.60 22.34
N GLY A 176 -10.99 -3.89 21.14
CA GLY A 176 -12.37 -3.64 20.73
C GLY A 176 -12.64 -2.19 20.31
N LYS A 177 -11.62 -1.35 20.17
CA LYS A 177 -11.78 0.05 19.77
C LYS A 177 -11.97 0.15 18.26
N PRO A 178 -12.96 0.95 17.78
CA PRO A 178 -13.20 1.10 16.35
C PRO A 178 -12.04 1.82 15.65
N ILE A 179 -11.67 1.30 14.49
CA ILE A 179 -10.58 1.77 13.66
C ILE A 179 -10.95 1.71 12.18
N SER A 180 -10.37 2.60 11.37
CA SER A 180 -10.51 2.60 9.91
C SER A 180 -9.19 2.18 9.25
N VAL A 181 -9.25 1.23 8.33
CA VAL A 181 -8.09 0.65 7.64
C VAL A 181 -8.30 0.79 6.13
N GLY A 182 -7.54 1.69 5.52
CA GLY A 182 -7.47 1.79 4.07
C GLY A 182 -6.59 0.67 3.54
N PHE A 183 -6.95 0.11 2.39
CA PHE A 183 -6.14 -0.91 1.75
C PHE A 183 -6.22 -0.83 0.22
N VAL A 184 -5.19 -1.38 -0.41
CA VAL A 184 -5.16 -1.68 -1.84
C VAL A 184 -4.64 -3.09 -2.04
N VAL A 185 -5.22 -3.84 -2.98
CA VAL A 185 -4.81 -5.19 -3.38
C VAL A 185 -4.72 -5.23 -4.90
N ARG A 186 -3.69 -5.87 -5.44
CA ARG A 186 -3.59 -6.25 -6.85
C ARG A 186 -3.26 -7.73 -6.97
N VAL A 187 -4.06 -8.46 -7.75
CA VAL A 187 -3.84 -9.87 -8.06
C VAL A 187 -3.00 -9.98 -9.33
N ASN A 188 -1.94 -10.78 -9.29
CA ASN A 188 -1.10 -11.05 -10.45
C ASN A 188 -0.70 -12.53 -10.53
N LEU A 189 -0.21 -12.97 -11.67
CA LEU A 189 0.51 -14.23 -11.79
C LEU A 189 2.00 -13.98 -11.56
N GLU A 190 2.56 -14.68 -10.59
CA GLU A 190 3.98 -14.57 -10.27
C GLU A 190 4.64 -15.93 -10.35
N ARG A 191 5.90 -15.93 -10.82
CA ARG A 191 6.71 -17.13 -10.82
C ARG A 191 7.31 -17.30 -9.43
N VAL A 192 7.00 -18.42 -8.77
CA VAL A 192 7.60 -18.78 -7.48
C VAL A 192 8.87 -19.62 -7.70
N GLU A 193 9.60 -19.86 -6.61
CA GLU A 193 10.71 -20.80 -6.60
C GLU A 193 10.27 -22.17 -7.12
N GLY A 194 11.06 -22.77 -8.02
CA GLY A 194 10.67 -23.99 -8.75
C GLY A 194 9.91 -23.75 -10.06
N GLY A 195 9.63 -22.49 -10.42
CA GLY A 195 9.16 -22.11 -11.77
C GLY A 195 7.66 -22.19 -11.98
N ALA A 196 6.89 -22.69 -11.00
CA ALA A 196 5.43 -22.69 -11.03
C ALA A 196 4.86 -21.26 -11.03
N GLN A 197 3.67 -21.09 -11.60
CA GLN A 197 2.93 -19.84 -11.58
C GLN A 197 1.91 -19.87 -10.44
N HIS A 198 1.99 -18.90 -9.53
CA HIS A 198 1.01 -18.72 -8.47
C HIS A 198 0.22 -17.45 -8.68
N ARG A 199 -1.06 -17.48 -8.28
CA ARG A 199 -1.88 -16.27 -8.15
C ARG A 199 -1.49 -15.62 -6.84
N ILE A 200 -0.87 -14.44 -6.93
CA ILE A 200 -0.41 -13.67 -5.77
C ILE A 200 -1.21 -12.37 -5.72
N ALA A 201 -1.85 -12.12 -4.58
CA ALA A 201 -2.42 -10.82 -4.26
C ALA A 201 -1.38 -10.06 -3.44
N ARG A 202 -0.79 -9.03 -4.03
CA ARG A 202 0.08 -8.09 -3.30
C ARG A 202 -0.75 -6.92 -2.82
N ALA A 203 -0.56 -6.53 -1.57
CA ALA A 203 -1.38 -5.52 -0.94
C ALA A 203 -0.56 -4.54 -0.09
N MET A 204 -1.19 -3.41 0.21
CA MET A 204 -0.74 -2.48 1.24
C MET A 204 -1.96 -2.02 2.03
N ASN A 205 -1.82 -1.87 3.35
CA ASN A 205 -2.82 -1.23 4.21
C ASN A 205 -2.25 -0.01 4.94
N TRP A 206 -3.11 0.85 5.47
CA TRP A 206 -2.74 1.99 6.31
C TRP A 206 -3.89 2.36 7.26
N ARG A 207 -3.56 3.07 8.34
CA ARG A 207 -4.56 3.71 9.20
C ARG A 207 -5.22 4.87 8.47
N ALA A 208 -6.44 4.64 8.00
CA ALA A 208 -7.22 5.65 7.28
C ALA A 208 -7.85 6.65 8.26
N SER A 209 -8.08 7.88 7.80
CA SER A 209 -9.02 8.78 8.44
C SER A 209 -10.41 8.17 8.32
N THR A 210 -11.23 8.32 9.36
CA THR A 210 -12.65 7.99 9.28
C THR A 210 -13.26 8.82 8.15
N PRO A 211 -14.07 8.24 7.25
CA PRO A 211 -14.85 9.05 6.29
C PRO A 211 -15.83 9.98 7.01
#